data_AF-A0A850BVT5-F1
#
_entry.id   AF-A0A850BVT5-F1
#
_cell.length_a   1.000
_cell.length_b   1.000
_cell.length_c   1.000
_cell.angle_alpha   90.00
_cell.angle_beta   90.00
_cell.angle_gamma   90.00
#
_symmetry.space_group_name_H-M   'P 1'
#
loop_
_entity.id
_entity.type
_entity.pdbx_description
1 polymer ?
#
loop_
_entity_poly.entity_id
_entity_poly.type
_entity_poly.pdbx_seq_one_letter_code
_entity_poly.pdbx_strand_id
1 'polypeptide(L)'
;MSPSSNLYPNPKNFYVRLLAETGLPGFLLYVSFLLATLAYALKGLRQAEPFRRFVGSAGFFSVVAIAAQGISQDSFAMPEMWINLGMLAGVIALKSENAPRLSSRSLNVT
;
A
#
# COMPACT_ATOMS: atom_id res chain seq x y z
N MET A 1 -21.63 -24.22 21.93
CA MET A 1 -22.08 -22.94 21.31
C MET A 1 -23.58 -23.03 21.10
N SER A 2 -24.36 -22.06 21.56
CA SER A 2 -25.83 -22.07 21.42
C SER A 2 -26.26 -21.81 19.97
N PRO A 3 -27.38 -22.39 19.49
CA PRO A 3 -27.69 -22.50 18.06
C PRO A 3 -28.54 -21.33 17.51
N SER A 4 -28.69 -20.24 18.25
CA SER A 4 -29.65 -19.17 17.95
C SER A 4 -29.03 -17.78 18.08
N SER A 5 -27.98 -17.52 17.30
CA SER A 5 -27.61 -16.16 16.92
C SER A 5 -27.86 -15.99 15.42
N ASN A 6 -28.90 -15.23 15.06
CA ASN A 6 -28.99 -14.56 13.75
C ASN A 6 -27.95 -13.42 13.67
N LEU A 7 -26.73 -13.64 14.17
CA LEU A 7 -25.63 -12.73 13.92
C LEU A 7 -25.35 -12.85 12.42
N TYR A 8 -25.63 -11.77 11.67
CA TYR A 8 -25.06 -11.60 10.35
C TYR A 8 -23.59 -12.02 10.44
N PRO A 9 -23.17 -13.09 9.75
CA PRO A 9 -21.79 -13.50 9.77
C PRO A 9 -20.97 -12.28 9.40
N ASN A 10 -20.06 -11.86 10.27
CA ASN A 10 -19.16 -10.75 9.96
C ASN A 10 -18.64 -10.99 8.54
N PRO A 11 -18.88 -10.09 7.57
CA PRO A 11 -18.43 -10.30 6.21
C PRO A 11 -16.92 -10.47 6.28
N LYS A 12 -16.46 -11.72 6.11
CA LYS A 12 -15.05 -12.12 6.16
C LYS A 12 -14.32 -11.64 4.91
N ASN A 13 -14.69 -10.48 4.38
CA ASN A 13 -14.18 -9.88 3.19
C ASN A 13 -14.23 -8.36 3.37
N PHE A 14 -13.04 -7.81 3.53
CA PHE A 14 -12.79 -6.40 3.73
C PHE A 14 -13.34 -5.53 2.59
N TYR A 15 -13.28 -5.99 1.34
CA TYR A 15 -13.77 -5.25 0.19
C TYR A 15 -15.28 -5.05 0.21
N VAL A 16 -16.03 -6.11 0.57
CA VAL A 16 -17.49 -6.06 0.68
C VAL A 16 -17.90 -5.14 1.83
N ARG A 17 -17.20 -5.24 2.97
CA ARG A 17 -17.42 -4.37 4.12
C ARG A 17 -17.16 -2.91 3.77
N LEU A 18 -16.03 -2.61 3.14
CA LEU A 18 -15.65 -1.24 2.76
C LEU A 18 -16.68 -0.63 1.79
N LEU A 19 -17.14 -1.40 0.81
CA LEU A 19 -18.16 -0.97 -0.13
C LEU A 19 -19.51 -0.73 0.56
N ALA A 20 -19.89 -1.55 1.54
CA ALA A 20 -21.14 -1.39 2.29
C ALA A 20 -21.10 -0.19 3.27
N GLU A 21 -19.98 0.05 3.94
CA GLU A 21 -19.83 1.12 4.94
C GLU A 21 -19.57 2.50 4.32
N THR A 22 -18.79 2.57 3.23
CA THR A 22 -18.34 3.85 2.62
C THR A 22 -18.93 4.12 1.24
N GLY A 23 -19.62 3.14 0.66
CA GLY A 23 -20.12 3.20 -0.71
C GLY A 23 -19.02 3.11 -1.76
N LEU A 24 -19.43 3.34 -3.01
CA LEU A 24 -18.54 3.33 -4.17
C LEU A 24 -17.35 4.30 -4.05
N PRO A 25 -17.50 5.55 -3.55
CA PRO A 25 -16.39 6.49 -3.48
C PRO A 25 -15.24 6.03 -2.58
N GLY A 26 -15.55 5.52 -1.38
CA GLY A 26 -14.53 5.04 -0.45
C GLY A 26 -13.84 3.77 -0.95
N PHE A 27 -14.61 2.86 -1.56
CA PHE A 27 -14.07 1.68 -2.23
C PHE A 27 -13.09 2.06 -3.36
N LEU A 28 -13.48 2.98 -4.23
CA LEU A 28 -12.62 3.45 -5.34
C LEU A 28 -11.37 4.17 -4.85
N LEU A 29 -11.47 4.95 -3.77
CA LEU A 29 -10.32 5.61 -3.16
C LEU A 29 -9.31 4.57 -2.65
N TYR A 30 -9.78 3.54 -1.95
CA TYR A 30 -8.92 2.47 -1.45
C TYR A 30 -8.26 1.67 -2.58
N VAL A 31 -9.01 1.29 -3.61
CA VAL A 31 -8.46 0.59 -4.77
C VAL A 31 -7.45 1.46 -5.51
N SER A 32 -7.74 2.75 -5.69
CA SER A 32 -6.81 3.70 -6.30
C SER A 32 -5.53 3.84 -5.49
N PHE A 33 -5.62 3.85 -4.16
CA PHE A 33 -4.48 3.87 -3.26
C PHE A 33 -3.60 2.61 -3.41
N LEU A 34 -4.22 1.42 -3.45
CA LEU A 34 -3.48 0.17 -3.69
C LEU A 34 -2.79 0.17 -5.05
N LEU A 35 -3.50 0.58 -6.12
CA LEU A 35 -2.96 0.65 -7.47
C LEU A 35 -1.83 1.68 -7.61
N ALA A 36 -1.96 2.84 -6.98
CA ALA A 36 -0.92 3.86 -6.97
C ALA A 36 0.34 3.31 -6.28
N THR A 37 0.18 2.65 -5.14
CA THR A 37 1.29 2.05 -4.39
C THR A 37 1.96 0.93 -5.19
N LEU A 38 1.17 0.08 -5.85
CA LEU A 38 1.66 -0.96 -6.76
C LEU A 38 2.46 -0.36 -7.93
N ALA A 39 1.98 0.74 -8.52
CA ALA A 39 2.68 1.41 -9.61
C ALA A 39 4.06 1.93 -9.17
N TYR A 40 4.19 2.44 -7.95
CA TYR A 40 5.50 2.83 -7.40
C TYR A 40 6.42 1.63 -7.16
N ALA A 41 5.89 0.53 -6.61
CA ALA A 41 6.65 -0.70 -6.45
C ALA A 41 7.19 -1.20 -7.79
N LEU A 42 6.33 -1.29 -8.82
CA LEU A 42 6.70 -1.69 -10.18
C LEU A 42 7.74 -0.75 -10.83
N LYS A 43 7.67 0.57 -10.58
CA LYS A 43 8.72 1.51 -11.00
C LYS A 43 10.06 1.21 -10.33
N GLY A 44 10.05 0.75 -9.08
CA GLY A 44 11.22 0.29 -8.32
C GLY A 44 11.89 -0.93 -8.96
N LEU A 45 11.11 -1.95 -9.37
CA LEU A 45 11.64 -3.15 -10.04
C LEU A 45 12.41 -2.83 -11.33
N ARG A 46 12.02 -1.75 -12.02
CA ARG A 46 12.64 -1.32 -13.29
C ARG A 46 13.92 -0.51 -13.10
N GLN A 47 14.31 -0.15 -11.87
CA GLN A 47 15.53 0.61 -11.61
C GLN A 47 16.77 -0.27 -11.83
N ALA A 48 17.90 0.33 -12.22
CA ALA A 48 19.18 -0.41 -12.35
C ALA A 48 19.85 -0.64 -10.98
N GLU A 49 19.58 0.24 -10.02
CA GLU A 49 20.19 0.23 -8.70
C GLU A 49 19.64 -0.96 -7.86
N PRO A 50 20.50 -1.84 -7.31
CA PRO A 50 20.08 -3.08 -6.65
C PRO A 50 19.15 -2.87 -5.45
N PHE A 51 19.41 -1.87 -4.61
CA PHE A 51 18.59 -1.59 -3.44
C PHE A 51 17.18 -1.16 -3.83
N ARG A 52 17.03 -0.29 -4.84
CA ARG A 52 15.73 0.11 -5.39
C ARG A 52 14.96 -1.05 -6.01
N ARG A 53 15.65 -1.97 -6.68
CA ARG A 53 15.02 -3.21 -7.17
C ARG A 53 14.51 -4.06 -6.01
N PHE A 54 15.31 -4.22 -4.96
CA PHE A 54 14.90 -4.94 -3.76
C PHE A 54 13.67 -4.31 -3.11
N VAL A 55 13.69 -3.00 -2.85
CA VAL A 55 12.55 -2.26 -2.27
C VAL A 55 11.32 -2.35 -3.18
N GLY A 56 11.52 -2.26 -4.50
CA GLY A 56 10.44 -2.45 -5.47
C GLY A 56 9.80 -3.84 -5.34
N SER A 57 10.61 -4.90 -5.33
CA SER A 57 10.13 -6.28 -5.17
C SER A 57 9.41 -6.49 -3.85
N ALA A 58 9.98 -6.01 -2.75
CA ALA A 58 9.35 -6.06 -1.43
C ALA A 58 7.99 -5.34 -1.45
N GLY A 59 7.94 -4.12 -2.00
CA GLY A 59 6.71 -3.36 -2.14
C GLY A 59 5.64 -4.06 -3.00
N PHE A 60 6.06 -4.71 -4.10
CA PHE A 60 5.15 -5.46 -4.97
C PHE A 60 4.50 -6.62 -4.20
N PHE A 61 5.31 -7.45 -3.54
CA PHE A 61 4.80 -8.56 -2.74
C PHE A 61 3.94 -8.08 -1.56
N SER A 62 4.31 -6.99 -0.90
CA SER A 62 3.50 -6.41 0.17
C SER A 62 2.11 -5.98 -0.33
N VAL A 63 2.02 -5.25 -1.44
CA VAL A 63 0.72 -4.80 -1.98
C VAL A 63 -0.13 -5.99 -2.42
N VAL A 64 0.47 -7.00 -3.07
CA VAL A 64 -0.23 -8.22 -3.47
C VAL A 64 -0.72 -9.01 -2.25
N ALA A 65 0.12 -9.17 -1.22
CA ALA A 65 -0.24 -9.86 0.01
C ALA A 65 -1.38 -9.15 0.74
N ILE A 66 -1.32 -7.82 0.86
CA ILE A 66 -2.38 -7.00 1.45
C ILE A 66 -3.69 -7.16 0.67
N ALA A 67 -3.63 -7.12 -0.66
CA ALA A 67 -4.81 -7.29 -1.50
C ALA A 67 -5.44 -8.69 -1.30
N ALA A 68 -4.62 -9.74 -1.27
CA ALA A 68 -5.10 -11.09 -1.00
C ALA A 68 -5.65 -11.24 0.42
N GLN A 69 -5.01 -10.62 1.41
CA GLN A 69 -5.42 -10.67 2.81
C GLN A 69 -6.78 -10.01 3.04
N GLY A 70 -7.12 -8.96 2.27
CA GLY A 70 -8.45 -8.34 2.26
C GLY A 70 -9.59 -9.27 1.85
N ILE A 71 -9.31 -10.42 1.22
CA ILE A 71 -10.32 -11.43 0.92
C ILE A 71 -10.70 -12.24 2.15
N SER A 72 -9.76 -12.45 3.08
CA SER A 72 -9.91 -13.34 4.25
C SER A 72 -10.12 -12.57 5.56
N GLN A 73 -9.71 -11.31 5.60
CA GLN A 73 -9.84 -10.43 6.75
C GLN A 73 -10.87 -9.34 6.47
N ASP A 74 -11.30 -8.67 7.53
CA ASP A 74 -12.40 -7.70 7.50
C ASP A 74 -12.02 -6.34 8.09
N SER A 75 -10.78 -6.13 8.55
CA SER A 75 -10.43 -4.94 9.34
C SER A 75 -9.12 -4.28 8.92
N PHE A 76 -9.12 -2.95 8.96
CA PHE A 76 -7.93 -2.10 8.84
C PHE A 76 -7.01 -2.14 10.07
N ALA A 77 -7.42 -2.80 11.15
CA ALA A 77 -6.73 -2.74 12.44
C ALA A 77 -5.38 -3.49 12.44
N MET A 78 -5.12 -4.32 11.44
CA MET A 78 -3.90 -5.12 11.38
C MET A 78 -2.69 -4.22 11.03
N PRO A 79 -1.70 -4.07 11.93
CA PRO A 79 -0.58 -3.16 11.71
C PRO A 79 0.36 -3.62 10.59
N GLU A 80 0.40 -4.93 10.30
CA GLU A 80 1.22 -5.52 9.23
C GLU A 80 1.03 -4.80 7.89
N MET A 81 -0.23 -4.52 7.52
CA MET A 81 -0.57 -3.83 6.29
C MET A 81 0.07 -2.43 6.23
N TRP A 82 -0.10 -1.64 7.27
CA TRP A 82 0.32 -0.25 7.29
C TRP A 82 1.84 -0.08 7.40
N ILE A 83 2.51 -0.96 8.16
CA ILE A 83 3.96 -0.91 8.33
C ILE A 83 4.66 -1.15 6.98
N ASN A 84 4.24 -2.16 6.23
CA ASN A 84 4.82 -2.47 4.92
C ASN A 84 4.61 -1.35 3.90
N LEU A 85 3.40 -0.80 3.82
CA LEU A 85 3.08 0.32 2.93
C LEU A 85 3.81 1.60 3.34
N GLY A 86 3.92 1.87 4.64
CA GLY A 86 4.63 3.02 5.20
C GLY A 86 6.12 2.99 4.91
N MET A 87 6.76 1.83 5.03
CA MET A 87 8.18 1.67 4.66
C MET A 87 8.39 1.96 3.18
N LEU A 88 7.56 1.40 2.30
CA LEU A 88 7.65 1.66 0.86
C LEU A 88 7.46 3.16 0.54
N ALA A 89 6.44 3.79 1.13
CA ALA A 89 6.18 5.21 0.97
C ALA A 89 7.34 6.07 1.47
N GLY A 90 7.94 5.73 2.61
CA GLY A 90 9.10 6.42 3.18
C GLY A 90 10.32 6.39 2.24
N VAL A 91 10.64 5.23 1.66
CA VAL A 91 11.74 5.11 0.70
C VAL A 91 11.49 5.95 -0.56
N ILE A 92 10.25 6.00 -1.04
CA ILE A 92 9.85 6.82 -2.19
C ILE A 92 9.99 8.31 -1.86
N ALA A 93 9.56 8.74 -0.67
CA ALA A 93 9.62 10.13 -0.23
C ALA A 93 11.08 10.62 -0.04
N LEU A 94 11.95 9.81 0.55
CA LEU A 94 13.38 10.17 0.71
C LEU A 94 14.07 10.40 -0.64
N LYS A 95 13.65 9.68 -1.69
CA LYS A 95 14.14 9.92 -3.05
C LYS A 95 13.69 11.28 -3.59
N SER A 96 12.43 11.65 -3.39
CA SER A 96 11.90 12.92 -3.91
C SER A 96 12.55 14.12 -3.25
N GLU A 97 12.93 14.03 -1.97
CA GLU A 97 13.62 15.10 -1.25
C GLU A 97 15.07 15.30 -1.70
N ASN A 98 15.77 14.22 -2.05
CA ASN A 98 17.17 14.30 -2.48
C ASN A 98 17.34 14.85 -3.91
N ALA A 99 16.34 14.72 -4.78
CA ALA A 99 16.46 15.17 -6.17
C ALA A 99 16.60 16.70 -6.33
N PRO A 100 15.82 17.56 -5.63
CA PRO A 100 15.99 19.01 -5.67
C PRO A 100 17.28 19.49 -4.98
N ARG A 101 17.67 18.85 -3.86
CA ARG A 101 18.82 19.26 -3.05
C ARG A 101 20.16 19.09 -3.78
N LEU A 102 20.29 18.06 -4.62
CA LEU A 102 21.49 17.85 -5.41
C LEU A 102 21.59 18.86 -6.58
N SER A 103 20.46 19.27 -7.15
CA SER A 103 20.41 20.26 -8.23
C SER A 103 20.77 21.68 -7.77
N SER A 104 20.43 22.07 -6.53
CA SER A 104 20.81 23.39 -6.01
C SER A 104 22.28 23.46 -5.60
N ARG A 105 22.84 22.36 -5.10
CA ARG A 105 24.27 22.26 -4.76
C ARG A 105 25.18 22.40 -5.98
N SER A 106 24.79 21.89 -7.14
CA SER A 106 25.61 22.03 -8.36
C SER A 106 25.65 23.45 -8.93
N LEU A 107 24.69 24.32 -8.57
CA LEU A 107 24.61 25.70 -9.07
C LEU A 107 25.40 26.70 -8.23
N ASN A 108 25.81 26.33 -7.01
CA ASN A 108 26.54 27.22 -6.09
C ASN A 108 28.07 27.00 -6.10
N VAL A 109 28.62 26.23 -7.04
CA VAL A 109 30.05 25.86 -7.10
C VAL A 109 30.77 26.48 -8.32
N THR A 110 30.13 27.39 -9.04
CA THR A 110 30.72 28.18 -10.15
C THR A 110 30.67 29.66 -9.83
#